data_AF-A0A3R9TTU0-F1
#
_entry.id   AF-A0A3R9TTU0-F1
#
_cell.length_a   1.000
_cell.length_b   1.000
_cell.length_c   1.000
_cell.angle_alpha   90.00
_cell.angle_beta   90.00
_cell.angle_gamma   90.00
#
_symmetry.space_group_name_H-M   'P 1'
#
loop_
_entity.id
_entity.type
_entity.pdbx_description
1 polymer ?
#
loop_
_entity_poly.entity_id
_entity_poly.type
_entity_poly.pdbx_seq_one_letter_code
_entity_poly.pdbx_strand_id
1 'polypeptide(L)' 'MFVDTHCHLTMLDLTPYNGDLDLALAAARAEGVSKFMAISVDLDDHMALAEIAKR' A
#
# COMPACT_ATOMS: atom_id res chain seq x y z
N MET A 1 -14.13 1.67 10.59
CA MET A 1 -12.82 2.27 10.30
C MET A 1 -11.77 1.23 10.66
N PHE A 2 -11.10 0.68 9.66
CA PHE A 2 -10.08 -0.33 9.82
C PHE A 2 -8.68 0.28 9.67
N VAL A 3 -7.71 -0.39 10.28
CA VAL A 3 -6.29 -0.13 10.09
C VAL A 3 -5.69 -1.43 9.60
N ASP A 4 -5.10 -1.40 8.41
CA ASP A 4 -4.26 -2.50 7.97
C ASP A 4 -2.90 -2.34 8.65
N THR A 5 -2.69 -3.10 9.72
CA THR A 5 -1.46 -3.03 10.51
C THR A 5 -0.32 -3.81 9.87
N HIS A 6 -0.51 -4.54 8.76
CA HIS A 6 0.56 -5.29 8.13
C HIS A 6 0.24 -5.57 6.66
N CYS A 7 0.81 -4.77 5.76
CA CYS A 7 0.69 -4.98 4.31
C CYS A 7 2.04 -4.84 3.61
N HIS A 8 2.18 -5.46 2.43
CA HIS A 8 3.39 -5.36 1.61
C HIS A 8 3.06 -4.62 0.30
N LEU A 9 2.97 -3.28 0.37
CA LEU A 9 2.51 -2.46 -0.76
C LEU A 9 3.42 -2.55 -2.00
N THR A 10 4.70 -2.86 -1.83
CA THR A 10 5.66 -3.08 -2.94
C THR A 10 5.52 -4.44 -3.62
N MET A 11 4.74 -5.37 -3.06
CA MET A 11 4.58 -6.73 -3.56
C MET A 11 3.13 -7.06 -3.96
N LEU A 12 2.26 -6.05 -4.04
CA LEU A 12 0.90 -6.23 -4.53
C LEU A 12 0.89 -6.53 -6.03
N ASP A 13 0.06 -7.49 -6.45
CA ASP A 13 -0.31 -7.61 -7.85
C ASP A 13 -1.26 -6.46 -8.21
N LEU A 14 -0.73 -5.48 -8.95
CA LEU A 14 -1.47 -4.31 -9.39
C LEU A 14 -2.13 -4.50 -10.77
N THR A 15 -2.10 -5.70 -11.35
CA THR A 15 -2.78 -6.00 -12.63
C THR A 15 -4.27 -5.59 -12.63
N PRO A 16 -5.05 -5.83 -11.55
CA PRO A 16 -6.46 -5.38 -11.49
C PRO A 16 -6.63 -3.85 -11.44
N TYR A 17 -5.56 -3.13 -11.13
CA TYR A 17 -5.52 -1.68 -10.92
C TYR A 17 -4.65 -0.97 -11.97
N ASN A 18 -4.45 -1.58 -13.15
CA ASN A 18 -3.63 -1.04 -14.25
C ASN A 18 -2.19 -0.67 -13.83
N GLY A 19 -1.63 -1.36 -12.83
CA GLY A 19 -0.30 -1.05 -12.29
C GLY A 19 -0.28 0.16 -11.34
N ASP A 20 -1.44 0.72 -10.99
CA ASP A 20 -1.54 1.91 -10.15
C ASP A 20 -1.89 1.55 -8.69
N LEU A 21 -0.96 1.82 -7.79
CA LEU A 21 -1.13 1.60 -6.36
C LEU A 21 -2.21 2.50 -5.75
N ASP A 22 -2.40 3.72 -6.27
CA ASP A 22 -3.36 4.67 -5.71
C ASP A 22 -4.80 4.17 -5.91
N LEU A 23 -5.06 3.47 -7.03
CA LEU A 23 -6.35 2.81 -7.28
C LEU A 23 -6.61 1.66 -6.30
N ALA A 24 -5.57 0.88 -5.96
CA ALA A 24 -5.68 -0.18 -4.94
C ALA A 24 -5.96 0.39 -3.55
N LEU A 25 -5.26 1.46 -3.16
CA LEU A 25 -5.48 2.14 -1.87
C LEU A 25 -6.85 2.82 -1.82
N ALA A 26 -7.33 3.40 -2.93
CA ALA A 26 -8.66 3.99 -3.02
C ALA A 26 -9.76 2.92 -2.83
N ALA A 27 -9.60 1.74 -3.44
CA ALA A 27 -10.51 0.62 -3.24
C ALA A 27 -10.55 0.18 -1.76
N ALA A 28 -9.39 0.02 -1.11
CA ALA A 28 -9.32 -0.31 0.31
C ALA A 28 -9.97 0.77 1.21
N ARG A 29 -9.82 2.05 0.85
CA ARG A 29 -10.48 3.17 1.54
C ARG A 29 -12.00 3.14 1.39
N ALA A 30 -12.53 2.75 0.23
CA ALA A 30 -13.96 2.59 0.00
C ALA A 30 -14.57 1.52 0.92
N GLU A 31 -13.81 0.47 1.25
CA GLU A 31 -14.18 -0.58 2.21
C GLU A 31 -13.92 -0.19 3.69
N GLY A 32 -13.48 1.05 3.93
CA GLY A 32 -13.33 1.62 5.27
C GLY A 32 -11.94 1.41 5.91
N VAL A 33 -10.93 0.98 5.15
CA VAL A 33 -9.52 0.97 5.61
C VAL A 33 -8.94 2.36 5.51
N SER A 34 -8.49 2.90 6.64
CA SER A 34 -8.14 4.32 6.77
C SER A 34 -6.64 4.58 6.93
N LYS A 35 -5.89 3.56 7.35
CA LYS A 35 -4.46 3.62 7.63
C LYS A 35 -3.83 2.30 7.22
N PHE A 36 -2.59 2.39 6.74
CA PHE A 36 -1.82 1.26 6.24
C PHE A 36 -0.43 1.31 6.88
N MET A 37 0.01 0.19 7.47
CA MET A 37 1.38 0.00 7.92
C MET A 37 2.06 -0.95 6.94
N ALA A 38 2.87 -0.36 6.05
CA ALA A 38 3.56 -1.09 5.01
C ALA A 38 4.90 -1.64 5.50
N ILE A 39 5.19 -2.90 5.18
CA ILE A 39 6.33 -3.66 5.67
C ILE A 39 7.31 -3.93 4.53
N SER A 40 8.55 -3.52 4.75
CA SER A 40 9.68 -3.81 3.86
C SER A 40 10.15 -5.25 4.06
N VAL A 41 10.52 -5.94 2.98
CA VAL A 41 11.19 -7.25 3.07
C VAL A 41 12.66 -7.19 2.69
N ASP A 42 13.05 -6.20 1.90
CA ASP A 42 14.44 -5.83 1.65
C ASP A 42 14.79 -4.50 2.33
N LEU A 43 16.09 -4.26 2.53
CA LEU A 43 16.59 -2.94 2.87
C LEU A 43 16.25 -1.95 1.76
N ASP A 44 16.47 -2.27 0.47
CA ASP A 44 16.27 -1.28 -0.60
C ASP A 44 14.80 -0.84 -0.78
N ASP A 45 13.86 -1.74 -0.46
CA ASP A 45 12.41 -1.49 -0.52
C ASP A 45 11.94 -0.35 0.39
N HIS A 46 12.68 -0.04 1.48
CA HIS A 46 12.26 0.97 2.46
C HIS A 46 12.13 2.36 1.83
N MET A 47 12.93 2.66 0.79
CA MET A 47 12.87 3.94 0.09
C MET A 47 11.57 4.09 -0.68
N ALA A 48 11.14 3.05 -1.40
CA ALA A 48 9.87 3.04 -2.12
C ALA A 48 8.69 3.18 -1.15
N LEU A 49 8.73 2.48 -0.01
CA LEU A 49 7.72 2.60 1.04
C LEU A 49 7.67 4.00 1.66
N ALA A 50 8.81 4.64 1.87
CA ALA A 50 8.87 6.01 2.37
C ALA A 50 8.23 7.01 1.39
N GLU A 51 8.41 6.83 0.08
CA GLU A 51 7.74 7.64 -0.93
C GLU A 51 6.23 7.37 -0.98
N ILE A 52 5.81 6.10 -0.88
CA ILE A 52 4.38 5.75 -0.79
C ILE A 52 3.73 6.41 0.44
N ALA A 53 4.40 6.41 1.59
CA ALA A 53 3.86 6.96 2.83
C ALA A 53 3.72 8.50 2.82
N LYS A 54 4.37 9.20 1.90
CA LYS A 54 4.28 10.68 1.76
C LYS A 54 3.11 11.14 0.89
N ARG A 55 2.46 10.22 0.16
CA ARG A 55 1.32 10.49 -0.73
C ARG A 55 0.03 10.60 0.07
#